data_AF-A0A6A7LLY7-F1
#
_entry.id   AF-A0A6A7LLY7-F1
#
_cell.length_a   1.000
_cell.length_b   1.000
_cell.length_c   1.000
_cell.angle_alpha   90.00
_cell.angle_beta   90.00
_cell.angle_gamma   90.00
#
_symmetry.space_group_name_H-M   'P 1'
#
loop_
_entity.id
_entity.type
_entity.pdbx_description
1 polymer ?
#
loop_
_entity_poly.entity_id
_entity_poly.type
_entity_poly.pdbx_seq_one_letter_code
_entity_poly.pdbx_strand_id
1 'polypeptide(L)' 'MSRGTRGYDDLQAMFLMRLVRLMKLRTRLSTQESTRDAGQTLVSAALRSTLQDCEALGVQAEAHALLEAD' A
#
# COMPACT_ATOMS: atom_id res chain seq x y z
N MET A 1 3.67 33.34 10.35
CA MET A 1 2.88 32.28 9.70
C MET A 1 3.82 31.18 9.25
N SER A 2 4.09 30.20 10.11
CA SER A 2 4.99 29.10 9.78
C SER A 2 4.25 28.15 8.84
N ARG A 3 4.75 27.98 7.61
CA ARG A 3 4.34 26.90 6.71
C ARG A 3 4.72 25.58 7.39
N GLY A 4 3.79 25.00 8.12
CA GLY A 4 3.96 23.70 8.75
C GLY A 4 4.04 22.64 7.68
N THR A 5 5.17 21.94 7.61
CA THR A 5 5.24 20.59 7.04
C THR A 5 4.09 19.78 7.63
N ARG A 6 3.03 19.54 6.86
CA ARG A 6 2.00 18.54 7.21
C ARG A 6 2.68 17.18 7.15
N GLY A 7 3.33 16.80 8.24
CA GLY A 7 3.77 15.43 8.46
C GLY A 7 2.52 14.56 8.60
N TYR A 8 2.56 13.36 8.03
CA TYR A 8 1.53 12.36 8.30
C TYR A 8 1.46 12.08 9.80
N ASP A 9 0.26 11.78 10.28
CA ASP A 9 0.18 11.10 11.57
C ASP A 9 0.76 9.68 11.46
N ASP A 10 1.14 9.09 12.59
CA ASP A 10 1.79 7.78 12.63
C ASP A 10 0.93 6.67 11.99
N LEU A 11 -0.40 6.84 11.99
CA LEU A 11 -1.35 5.88 11.44
C LEU A 11 -1.33 5.92 9.91
N GLN A 12 -1.42 7.11 9.31
CA GLN A 12 -1.28 7.34 7.88
C GLN A 12 0.06 6.79 7.35
N ALA A 13 1.16 7.07 8.05
CA ALA A 13 2.48 6.55 7.69
C ALA A 13 2.52 5.01 7.72
N MET A 14 1.87 4.39 8.72
CA MET A 14 1.79 2.93 8.83
C MET A 14 1.07 2.29 7.64
N PHE A 15 -0.06 2.87 7.20
CA PHE A 15 -0.82 2.35 6.06
C PHE A 15 -0.09 2.53 4.73
N LEU A 16 0.58 3.66 4.51
CA LEU A 16 1.43 3.88 3.33
C LEU A 16 2.61 2.88 3.32
N MET A 17 3.27 2.64 4.45
CA MET A 17 4.31 1.61 4.54
C MET A 17 3.79 0.19 4.30
N ARG A 18 2.59 -0.12 4.81
CA ARG A 18 1.93 -1.40 4.60
C ARG A 18 1.65 -1.62 3.11
N LEU A 19 1.16 -0.60 2.41
CA LEU A 19 0.92 -0.63 0.97
C LEU A 19 2.19 -1.00 0.20
N VAL A 20 3.30 -0.30 0.45
CA VAL A 20 4.60 -0.58 -0.18
C VAL A 20 5.07 -2.01 0.07
N ARG A 21 4.88 -2.53 1.29
CA ARG A 21 5.26 -3.92 1.62
C ARG A 21 4.42 -4.95 0.86
N LEU A 22 3.11 -4.70 0.72
CA LEU A 22 2.21 -5.58 -0.02
C LEU A 22 2.53 -5.60 -1.52
N MET A 23 2.89 -4.45 -2.10
CA MET A 23 3.31 -4.35 -3.49
C MET A 23 4.58 -5.17 -3.75
N LYS A 24 5.61 -5.00 -2.91
CA LYS A 24 6.84 -5.82 -2.98
C LYS A 24 6.57 -7.31 -2.83
N LEU A 25 5.65 -7.69 -1.94
CA LEU A 25 5.27 -9.07 -1.75
C LEU A 25 4.54 -9.64 -2.97
N ARG A 26 3.63 -8.87 -3.57
CA ARG A 26 2.93 -9.22 -4.82
C ARG A 26 3.93 -9.49 -5.94
N THR A 27 4.92 -8.61 -6.12
CA THR A 27 5.96 -8.77 -7.14
C THR A 27 6.77 -10.05 -6.93
N ARG A 28 7.19 -10.33 -5.70
CA ARG A 28 7.90 -11.60 -5.36
C ARG A 28 7.04 -12.84 -5.65
N LEU A 29 5.77 -12.82 -5.26
CA LEU A 29 4.86 -13.94 -5.53
C LEU A 29 4.56 -14.12 -7.02
N SER A 30 4.58 -13.04 -7.80
CA SER A 30 4.43 -13.14 -9.26
C SER A 30 5.66 -13.79 -9.91
N THR A 31 6.85 -13.63 -9.34
CA THR A 31 8.08 -14.27 -9.84
C THR A 31 8.23 -15.75 -9.45
N GLN A 32 7.46 -16.22 -8.46
CA GLN A 32 7.50 -17.61 -8.00
C GLN A 32 6.37 -18.41 -8.66
N GLU A 33 6.66 -19.11 -9.77
CA GLU A 33 5.67 -19.82 -10.59
C GLU A 33 4.92 -20.97 -9.88
N SER A 34 5.37 -21.44 -8.70
CA SER A 34 4.90 -22.70 -8.09
C SER A 34 3.84 -22.57 -6.99
N THR A 35 3.52 -21.36 -6.52
CA THR A 35 2.51 -21.11 -5.45
C THR A 35 1.34 -20.27 -5.96
N ARG A 36 0.72 -20.75 -7.04
CA ARG A 36 0.06 -19.89 -8.03
C ARG A 36 -1.37 -19.43 -7.74
N ASP A 37 -1.92 -19.51 -6.53
CA ASP A 37 -3.33 -19.03 -6.35
C ASP A 37 -3.67 -18.41 -5.01
N ALA A 38 -3.53 -19.15 -3.90
CA ALA A 38 -4.03 -18.67 -2.61
C ALA A 38 -3.25 -17.46 -2.07
N GLY A 39 -1.92 -17.48 -2.19
CA GLY A 39 -1.06 -16.39 -1.71
C GLY A 39 -1.26 -15.09 -2.51
N GLN A 40 -1.33 -15.19 -3.84
CA GLN A 40 -1.59 -14.03 -4.70
C GLN A 40 -2.98 -13.44 -4.46
N THR A 41 -3.99 -14.30 -4.27
CA THR A 41 -5.36 -13.88 -3.93
C THR A 41 -5.39 -13.12 -2.61
N LEU A 42 -4.74 -13.66 -1.57
CA LEU A 42 -4.68 -13.02 -0.25
C LEU A 42 -3.97 -11.68 -0.29
N VAL A 43 -2.83 -11.59 -0.98
CA VAL A 43 -2.07 -10.34 -1.11
C VAL A 43 -2.87 -9.30 -1.90
N SER A 44 -3.57 -9.72 -2.96
CA SER A 44 -4.45 -8.83 -3.73
C SER A 44 -5.62 -8.31 -2.89
N ALA A 45 -6.23 -9.16 -2.05
CA ALA A 45 -7.27 -8.74 -1.12
C ALA A 45 -6.75 -7.76 -0.08
N ALA A 46 -5.58 -8.04 0.52
CA ALA A 46 -4.95 -7.15 1.49
C ALA A 46 -4.58 -5.79 0.89
N LEU A 47 -4.14 -5.76 -0.38
CA LEU A 47 -3.80 -4.53 -1.09
C LEU A 47 -5.04 -3.66 -1.32
N ARG A 48 -6.16 -4.27 -1.76
CA ARG A 48 -7.45 -3.55 -1.89
C ARG A 48 -7.94 -2.99 -0.56
N SER A 49 -7.90 -3.79 0.51
CA SER A 49 -8.27 -3.33 1.86
C SER A 49 -7.40 -2.15 2.30
N THR A 50 -6.08 -2.24 2.10
CA THR A 50 -5.14 -1.17 2.49
C THR A 50 -5.41 0.12 1.70
N LEU A 51 -5.81 0.03 0.43
CA LEU A 51 -6.19 1.21 -0.36
C LEU A 51 -7.47 1.88 0.16
N GLN A 52 -8.46 1.09 0.59
CA GLN A 52 -9.67 1.61 1.24
C GLN A 52 -9.34 2.30 2.57
N ASP A 53 -8.41 1.72 3.34
CA ASP A 53 -7.93 2.34 4.58
C ASP A 53 -7.19 3.66 4.31
N CYS A 54 -6.34 3.72 3.26
CA CYS A 54 -5.70 4.96 2.83
C CYS A 54 -6.71 6.04 2.38
N GLU A 55 -7.79 5.64 1.70
CA GLU A 55 -8.88 6.54 1.34
C GLU A 55 -9.59 7.09 2.59
N ALA A 56 -9.95 6.23 3.54
CA ALA A 56 -10.58 6.61 4.80
C ALA A 56 -9.70 7.53 5.66
N LEU A 57 -8.37 7.38 5.58
CA LEU A 57 -7.38 8.21 6.27
C LEU A 57 -7.03 9.51 5.51
N GLY A 58 -7.60 9.73 4.33
CA GLY A 58 -7.37 10.93 3.53
C GLY A 58 -6.00 11.00 2.84
N VAL A 59 -5.31 9.87 2.68
CA VAL A 59 -3.98 9.74 2.03
C VAL A 59 -4.05 8.96 0.71
N GLN A 60 -5.21 9.06 0.04
CA GLN A 60 -5.48 8.37 -1.22
C GLN A 60 -4.51 8.81 -2.32
N ALA A 61 -4.22 10.11 -2.42
CA ALA A 61 -3.35 10.66 -3.46
C ALA A 61 -1.94 10.07 -3.38
N GLU A 62 -1.43 9.90 -2.17
CA GLU A 62 -0.09 9.37 -1.93
C GLU A 62 -0.03 7.86 -2.08
N ALA A 63 -1.11 7.16 -1.70
CA ALA A 63 -1.27 5.76 -2.05
C ALA A 63 -1.25 5.53 -3.57
N HIS A 64 -1.92 6.39 -4.36
CA HIS A 64 -1.87 6.33 -5.83
C HIS A 64 -0.48 6.64 -6.38
N ALA A 65 0.19 7.68 -5.87
CA ALA A 65 1.55 8.01 -6.29
C ALA A 65 2.53 6.85 -6.02
N LEU A 66 2.34 6.10 -4.92
CA LEU A 66 3.11 4.90 -4.64
C LEU A 66 2.84 3.78 -5.66
N LEU A 67 1.58 3.57 -6.08
CA LEU A 67 1.21 2.58 -7.09
C LEU A 67 1.78 2.89 -8.48
N GLU A 68 1.91 4.16 -8.84
CA GLU A 68 2.46 4.61 -10.12
C GLU A 68 4.00 4.51 -10.18
N ALA A 69 4.67 4.47 -9.01
CA ALA A 69 6.13 4.45 -8.90
C ALA A 69 6.74 3.03 -8.83
N ASP A 70 5.94 1.97 -8.74
CA ASP A 70 6.35 0.56 -8.64
C ASP A 70 6.23 -0.16 -10.00
#